data_AF-A0A5C4J003-F1
#
_entry.id   AF-A0A5C4J003-F1
#
_cell.length_a   1.000
_cell.length_b   1.000
_cell.length_c   1.000
_cell.angle_alpha   90.00
_cell.angle_beta   90.00
_cell.angle_gamma   90.00
#
_symmetry.space_group_name_H-M   'P 1'
#
loop_
_entity.id
_entity.type
_entity.pdbx_description
1 polymer ?
#
loop_
_entity_poly.entity_id
_entity_poly.type
_entity_poly.pdbx_seq_one_letter_code
_entity_poly.pdbx_strand_id
1 'polypeptide(L)'
;MPAYTTWFRENVVDKGSYVRHARQVYELVKELPDGGRDHELALHHARQIVSFYEHFLLEFNEANAYRDARAARNLAWWRGFSGGDKIVYWGASAHTANAPNLHVTAQDGEDLRYPTAGSHLRRRYGRRYRSIGFTLGHGAASLGPGRTVALARPAPNWFERRFGEVGGAQFVLDLRSPAPAPVRRWLDAPAATRGLPHFGPGSTTTGGSLSEWFDVIVHRQKVSPAGSA
;
A
#
# COMPACT_ATOMS: atom_id res chain seq x y z
N MET A 1 12.40 -6.74 11.30
CA MET A 1 12.88 -6.35 9.96
C MET A 1 14.00 -7.29 9.54
N PRO A 2 14.29 -7.46 8.24
CA PRO A 2 15.44 -8.24 7.78
C PRO A 2 16.76 -7.68 8.34
N ALA A 3 17.71 -8.55 8.67
CA ALA A 3 18.98 -8.19 9.31
C ALA A 3 19.77 -7.12 8.52
N TYR A 4 19.81 -7.25 7.19
CA TYR A 4 20.49 -6.28 6.32
C TYR A 4 19.86 -4.88 6.40
N THR A 5 18.54 -4.79 6.45
CA THR A 5 17.83 -3.51 6.51
C THR A 5 18.11 -2.78 7.82
N THR A 6 18.13 -3.52 8.94
CA THR A 6 18.48 -2.99 10.26
C THR A 6 19.92 -2.48 10.25
N TRP A 7 20.88 -3.32 9.81
CA TRP A 7 22.28 -2.93 9.71
C TRP A 7 22.49 -1.69 8.84
N PHE A 8 21.89 -1.63 7.65
CA PHE A 8 22.07 -0.48 6.75
C PHE A 8 21.51 0.81 7.36
N ARG A 9 20.34 0.71 8.02
CA ARG A 9 19.70 1.87 8.63
C ARG A 9 20.48 2.40 9.83
N GLU A 10 20.95 1.51 10.69
CA GLU A 10 21.42 1.83 12.04
C GLU A 10 22.94 1.83 12.19
N ASN A 11 23.69 1.14 11.32
CA ASN A 11 25.14 0.94 11.50
C ASN A 11 25.99 1.49 10.36
N VAL A 12 25.40 1.73 9.17
CA VAL A 12 26.14 2.35 8.07
C VAL A 12 26.19 3.86 8.25
N VAL A 13 27.40 4.38 8.49
CA VAL A 13 27.66 5.82 8.63
C VAL A 13 27.63 6.51 7.26
N ASP A 14 28.46 6.05 6.31
CA ASP A 14 28.46 6.58 4.94
C ASP A 14 27.46 5.84 4.04
N LYS A 15 26.18 6.18 4.18
CA LYS A 15 25.13 5.66 3.28
C LYS A 15 25.29 6.17 1.84
N GLY A 16 25.99 7.29 1.65
CA GLY A 16 26.22 7.91 0.35
C GLY A 16 27.08 7.07 -0.58
N SER A 17 28.13 6.40 -0.07
CA SER A 17 28.94 5.47 -0.89
C SER A 17 28.12 4.31 -1.43
N TYR A 18 27.19 3.75 -0.65
CA TYR A 18 26.33 2.67 -1.12
C TYR A 18 25.40 3.11 -2.26
N VAL A 19 24.85 4.34 -2.20
CA VAL A 19 24.09 4.89 -3.32
C VAL A 19 24.98 5.07 -4.56
N ARG A 20 26.21 5.58 -4.40
CA ARG A 20 27.17 5.71 -5.51
C ARG A 20 27.49 4.34 -6.13
N HIS A 21 27.80 3.34 -5.32
CA HIS A 21 28.07 1.98 -5.78
C HIS A 21 26.86 1.36 -6.49
N ALA A 22 25.65 1.53 -5.96
CA ALA A 22 24.44 1.05 -6.62
C ALA A 22 24.21 1.70 -7.98
N ARG A 23 24.48 3.00 -8.11
CA ARG A 23 24.41 3.71 -9.40
C ARG A 23 25.49 3.24 -10.37
N GLN A 24 26.71 2.99 -9.89
CA GLN A 24 27.78 2.42 -10.71
C GLN A 24 27.40 1.04 -11.24
N VAL A 25 26.82 0.16 -10.40
CA VAL A 25 26.30 -1.15 -10.85
C VAL A 25 25.22 -0.97 -11.91
N TYR A 26 24.31 -0.01 -11.74
CA TYR A 26 23.29 0.28 -12.75
C TYR A 26 23.88 0.72 -14.09
N GLU A 27 24.85 1.63 -14.10
CA GLU A 27 25.52 2.04 -15.34
C GLU A 27 26.32 0.88 -15.97
N LEU A 28 27.02 0.06 -15.18
CA LEU A 28 27.71 -1.12 -15.68
C LEU A 28 26.75 -2.09 -16.38
N VAL A 29 25.61 -2.40 -15.76
CA VAL A 29 24.59 -3.28 -16.37
C VAL A 29 24.04 -2.67 -17.66
N LYS A 30 23.81 -1.36 -17.67
CA LYS A 30 23.30 -0.64 -18.84
C LYS A 30 24.28 -0.63 -20.02
N GLU A 31 25.58 -0.63 -19.76
CA GLU A 31 26.66 -0.62 -20.77
C GLU A 31 26.97 -2.02 -21.34
N LEU A 32 26.46 -3.09 -20.72
CA LEU A 32 26.60 -4.45 -21.29
C LEU A 32 25.95 -4.53 -22.67
N PRO A 33 26.45 -5.41 -23.56
CA PRO A 33 25.81 -5.68 -24.85
C PRO A 33 24.32 -6.01 -24.68
N ASP A 34 23.51 -5.54 -25.63
CA ASP A 34 22.07 -5.79 -25.63
C ASP A 34 21.81 -7.31 -25.76
N GLY A 35 21.43 -7.92 -24.64
CA GLY A 35 21.00 -9.31 -24.54
C GLY A 35 19.48 -9.48 -24.71
N GLY A 36 18.79 -8.46 -25.22
CA GLY A 36 17.34 -8.42 -25.35
C GLY A 36 16.66 -8.47 -23.98
N ARG A 37 15.73 -9.42 -23.82
CA ARG A 37 14.85 -9.50 -22.65
C ARG A 37 15.61 -9.72 -21.33
N ASP A 38 16.70 -10.49 -21.35
CA ASP A 38 17.51 -10.76 -20.16
C ASP A 38 18.27 -9.51 -19.71
N HIS A 39 18.76 -8.72 -20.66
CA HIS A 39 19.40 -7.44 -20.38
C HIS A 39 18.40 -6.43 -19.82
N GLU A 40 17.19 -6.34 -20.39
CA GLU A 40 16.14 -5.46 -19.88
C GLU A 40 15.75 -5.82 -18.43
N LEU A 41 15.65 -7.11 -18.13
CA LEU A 41 15.35 -7.61 -16.79
C LEU A 41 16.49 -7.30 -15.81
N ALA A 42 17.74 -7.55 -16.18
CA ALA A 42 18.91 -7.23 -15.37
C ALA A 42 18.99 -5.73 -15.07
N LEU A 43 18.75 -4.88 -16.07
CA LEU A 43 18.75 -3.42 -15.92
C LEU A 43 17.64 -2.95 -14.97
N HIS A 44 16.45 -3.57 -15.04
CA HIS A 44 15.37 -3.27 -14.12
C HIS A 44 15.67 -3.70 -12.69
N HIS A 45 16.34 -4.84 -12.48
CA HIS A 45 16.81 -5.27 -11.16
C HIS A 45 17.86 -4.32 -10.59
N ALA A 46 18.84 -3.88 -11.39
CA ALA A 46 19.82 -2.88 -10.97
C ALA A 46 19.15 -1.57 -10.53
N ARG A 47 18.08 -1.16 -11.23
CA ARG A 47 17.25 0.00 -10.83
C ARG A 47 16.55 -0.20 -9.48
N GLN A 48 16.13 -1.42 -9.13
CA GLN A 48 15.55 -1.71 -7.81
C GLN A 48 16.60 -1.58 -6.71
N ILE A 49 17.84 -2.01 -6.96
CA ILE A 49 18.96 -1.85 -6.02
C ILE A 49 19.23 -0.36 -5.76
N VAL A 50 19.30 0.46 -6.81
CA VAL A 50 19.41 1.92 -6.67
C VAL A 50 18.25 2.48 -5.84
N SER A 51 17.02 2.08 -6.17
CA SER A 51 15.82 2.56 -5.47
C SER A 51 15.80 2.18 -3.99
N PHE A 52 16.32 1.01 -3.64
CA PHE A 52 16.48 0.58 -2.24
C PHE A 52 17.38 1.54 -1.48
N TYR A 53 18.59 1.82 -1.97
CA TYR A 53 19.52 2.68 -1.24
C TYR A 53 19.06 4.14 -1.20
N GLU A 54 18.46 4.65 -2.27
CA GLU A 54 17.86 6.00 -2.28
C GLU A 54 16.75 6.13 -1.24
N HIS A 55 15.89 5.12 -1.07
CA HIS A 55 14.82 5.13 -0.07
C HIS A 55 15.34 5.34 1.37
N PHE A 56 16.47 4.74 1.72
CA PHE A 56 17.05 4.85 3.07
C PHE A 56 17.83 6.14 3.34
N LEU A 57 17.91 7.05 2.35
CA LEU A 57 18.40 8.41 2.54
C LEU A 57 17.29 9.42 2.79
N LEU A 58 16.02 9.02 2.63
CA LEU A 58 14.89 9.92 2.72
C LEU A 58 14.30 9.97 4.13
N GLU A 59 13.70 11.11 4.48
CA GLU A 59 12.91 11.26 5.69
C GLU A 59 11.65 10.38 5.65
N PHE A 60 11.08 10.06 6.81
CA PHE A 60 10.05 9.03 6.94
C PHE A 60 8.88 9.15 5.94
N ASN A 61 8.27 10.34 5.80
CA ASN A 61 7.16 10.55 4.87
C ASN A 61 7.61 10.53 3.39
N GLU A 62 8.76 11.13 3.10
CA GLU A 62 9.35 11.12 1.75
C GLU A 62 9.72 9.70 1.32
N ALA A 63 10.26 8.90 2.23
CA ALA A 63 10.62 7.51 2.01
C ALA A 63 9.39 6.66 1.68
N ASN A 64 8.26 6.87 2.37
CA ASN A 64 6.99 6.20 2.08
C ASN A 64 6.38 6.63 0.74
N ALA A 65 6.37 7.93 0.44
CA ALA A 65 5.93 8.45 -0.86
C ALA A 65 6.81 7.91 -2.01
N TYR A 66 8.13 7.89 -1.81
CA TYR A 66 9.09 7.35 -2.75
C TYR A 66 8.84 5.85 -3.00
N ARG A 67 8.65 5.05 -1.95
CA ARG A 67 8.34 3.61 -2.05
C ARG A 67 7.12 3.37 -2.93
N ASP A 68 6.02 4.06 -2.67
CA ASP A 68 4.76 3.85 -3.38
C ASP A 68 4.82 4.35 -4.83
N ALA A 69 5.51 5.46 -5.09
CA ALA A 69 5.81 5.92 -6.45
C ALA A 69 6.67 4.89 -7.22
N ARG A 70 7.68 4.30 -6.58
CA ARG A 70 8.53 3.25 -7.19
C ARG A 70 7.76 1.95 -7.40
N ALA A 71 6.89 1.54 -6.48
CA ALA A 71 6.02 0.38 -6.67
C ALA A 71 5.11 0.55 -7.90
N ALA A 72 4.49 1.71 -8.07
CA ALA A 72 3.67 2.01 -9.25
C ALA A 72 4.47 2.03 -10.56
N ARG A 73 5.71 2.55 -10.53
CA ARG A 73 6.63 2.49 -11.69
C ARG A 73 7.05 1.05 -12.01
N ASN A 74 7.33 0.24 -10.99
CA ASN A 74 7.67 -1.17 -11.13
C ASN A 74 6.53 -1.96 -11.80
N LEU A 75 5.29 -1.76 -11.35
CA LEU A 75 4.11 -2.38 -11.96
C LEU A 75 3.90 -1.94 -13.42
N ALA A 76 4.14 -0.67 -13.72
CA ALA A 76 4.06 -0.17 -15.10
C ALA A 76 5.15 -0.78 -15.99
N TRP A 77 6.37 -0.94 -15.48
CA TRP A 77 7.44 -1.61 -16.20
C TRP A 77 7.10 -3.09 -16.45
N TRP A 78 6.67 -3.84 -15.42
CA TRP A 78 6.27 -5.24 -15.56
C TRP A 78 5.18 -5.43 -16.61
N ARG A 79 4.21 -4.52 -16.66
CA ARG A 79 3.14 -4.58 -17.68
C ARG A 79 3.70 -4.40 -19.09
N GLY A 80 4.67 -3.51 -19.27
CA GLY A 80 5.35 -3.34 -20.56
C GLY A 80 6.19 -4.56 -20.92
N PHE A 81 7.02 -5.01 -19.98
CA PHE A 81 7.90 -6.15 -20.13
C PHE A 81 7.14 -7.45 -20.44
N SER A 82 5.96 -7.66 -19.86
CA SER A 82 5.14 -8.84 -20.14
C SER A 82 4.29 -8.73 -21.40
N GLY A 83 4.45 -7.69 -22.22
CA GLY A 83 3.67 -7.53 -23.45
C GLY A 83 2.24 -7.04 -23.24
N GLY A 84 1.92 -6.50 -22.06
CA GLY A 84 0.64 -5.85 -21.79
C GLY A 84 -0.31 -6.61 -20.86
N ASP A 85 0.16 -7.66 -20.19
CA ASP A 85 -0.66 -8.50 -19.30
C ASP A 85 -1.45 -7.71 -18.25
N LYS A 86 -2.53 -8.33 -17.78
CA LYS A 86 -3.24 -7.85 -16.60
C LYS A 86 -2.42 -8.21 -15.35
N ILE A 87 -2.16 -7.21 -14.52
CA ILE A 87 -1.39 -7.37 -13.29
C ILE A 87 -2.31 -7.26 -12.07
N VAL A 88 -2.15 -8.19 -11.14
CA VAL A 88 -2.73 -8.10 -9.79
C VAL A 88 -1.65 -7.57 -8.86
N TYR A 89 -1.84 -6.37 -8.33
CA TYR A 89 -0.98 -5.82 -7.28
C TYR A 89 -1.53 -6.22 -5.91
N TRP A 90 -0.89 -7.21 -5.29
CA TRP A 90 -1.27 -7.72 -3.98
C TRP A 90 -0.48 -7.01 -2.88
N GLY A 91 -1.17 -6.24 -2.04
CA GLY A 91 -0.58 -5.49 -0.93
C GLY A 91 -1.65 -5.00 0.03
N ALA A 92 -1.24 -4.38 1.14
CA ALA A 92 -2.19 -3.78 2.08
C ALA A 92 -3.07 -2.73 1.39
N SER A 93 -4.35 -2.65 1.78
CA SER A 93 -5.34 -1.75 1.17
C SER A 93 -4.87 -0.28 1.12
N ALA A 94 -4.04 0.15 2.08
CA ALA A 94 -3.44 1.48 2.09
C ALA A 94 -2.55 1.75 0.86
N HIS A 95 -1.80 0.77 0.35
CA HIS A 95 -0.96 0.97 -0.84
C HIS A 95 -1.76 0.88 -2.15
N THR A 96 -2.85 0.12 -2.17
CA THR A 96 -3.67 -0.11 -3.36
C THR A 96 -4.81 0.89 -3.50
N ALA A 97 -5.20 1.59 -2.42
CA ALA A 97 -6.21 2.64 -2.50
C ALA A 97 -5.80 3.73 -3.50
N ASN A 98 -6.75 4.34 -4.20
CA ASN A 98 -6.53 5.64 -4.82
C ASN A 98 -6.72 6.73 -3.76
N ALA A 99 -5.69 6.94 -2.94
CA ALA A 99 -5.64 7.92 -1.86
C ALA A 99 -4.44 8.87 -2.07
N PRO A 100 -4.60 9.96 -2.83
CA PRO A 100 -3.49 10.88 -3.12
C PRO A 100 -2.99 11.60 -1.86
N ASN A 101 -3.85 11.71 -0.84
CA ASN A 101 -3.58 12.36 0.43
C ASN A 101 -3.78 11.39 1.61
N LEU A 102 -3.43 10.11 1.45
CA LEU A 102 -3.55 9.13 2.54
C LEU A 102 -2.89 9.69 3.80
N HIS A 103 -3.65 9.68 4.89
CA HIS A 103 -3.21 10.21 6.16
C HIS A 103 -3.46 9.19 7.25
N VAL A 104 -2.40 8.67 7.87
CA VAL A 104 -2.49 7.79 9.03
C VAL A 104 -1.97 8.53 10.25
N THR A 105 -2.82 8.70 11.26
CA THR A 105 -2.44 9.27 12.55
C THR A 105 -2.27 8.14 13.55
N ALA A 106 -1.07 8.05 14.13
CA ALA A 106 -0.74 7.12 15.19
C ALA A 106 -1.34 7.53 16.53
N GLN A 107 -1.42 6.59 17.46
CA GLN A 107 -1.97 6.85 18.78
C GLN A 107 -1.11 7.81 19.62
N ASP A 108 0.20 7.87 19.36
CA ASP A 108 1.17 8.76 20.00
C ASP A 108 1.34 10.10 19.27
N GLY A 109 0.64 10.31 18.16
CA GLY A 109 0.67 11.55 17.39
C GLY A 109 1.64 11.57 16.20
N GLU A 110 2.34 10.47 15.89
CA GLU A 110 3.06 10.37 14.61
C GLU A 110 2.08 10.42 13.42
N ASP A 111 2.40 11.25 12.43
CA ASP A 111 1.57 11.45 11.23
C ASP A 111 2.31 10.93 9.98
N LEU A 112 1.70 9.94 9.33
CA LEU A 112 2.15 9.38 8.07
C LEU A 112 1.28 9.92 6.92
N ARG A 113 1.90 10.64 5.98
CA ARG A 113 1.21 11.24 4.82
C ARG A 113 1.97 10.99 3.53
N TYR A 114 1.31 10.35 2.57
CA TYR A 114 1.91 10.10 1.26
C TYR A 114 0.86 9.73 0.18
N PRO A 115 1.13 10.02 -1.10
CA PRO A 115 0.36 9.47 -2.20
C PRO A 115 0.64 7.97 -2.34
N THR A 116 -0.42 7.17 -2.39
CA THR A 116 -0.33 5.71 -2.49
C THR A 116 0.06 5.23 -3.89
N ALA A 117 0.58 4.01 -4.00
CA ALA A 117 0.87 3.38 -5.28
C ALA A 117 -0.41 3.31 -6.16
N GLY A 118 -1.56 3.02 -5.54
CA GLY A 118 -2.86 3.05 -6.20
C GLY A 118 -3.22 4.42 -6.79
N SER A 119 -2.82 5.53 -6.16
CA SER A 119 -3.00 6.87 -6.71
C SER A 119 -2.15 7.12 -7.94
N HIS A 120 -0.88 6.69 -7.92
CA HIS A 120 0.00 6.76 -9.09
C HIS A 120 -0.54 5.90 -10.25
N LEU A 121 -1.06 4.70 -9.96
CA LEU A 121 -1.67 3.81 -10.94
C LEU A 121 -2.98 4.38 -11.49
N ARG A 122 -3.83 4.97 -10.63
CA ARG A 122 -5.05 5.66 -11.05
C ARG A 122 -4.73 6.82 -12.00
N ARG A 123 -3.75 7.65 -11.68
CA ARG A 123 -3.30 8.73 -12.57
C ARG A 123 -2.83 8.21 -13.94
N ARG A 124 -2.08 7.11 -13.95
CA ARG A 124 -1.54 6.53 -15.19
C ARG A 124 -2.58 5.83 -16.05
N TYR A 125 -3.47 5.05 -15.44
CA TYR A 125 -4.36 4.14 -16.15
C TYR A 125 -5.82 4.58 -16.12
N GLY A 126 -6.16 5.64 -15.39
CA GLY A 126 -7.52 6.11 -15.20
C GLY A 126 -8.41 4.99 -14.67
N ARG A 127 -9.58 4.82 -15.31
CA ARG A 127 -10.54 3.75 -14.98
C ARG A 127 -10.04 2.34 -15.36
N ARG A 128 -8.87 2.16 -15.97
CA ARG A 128 -8.31 0.81 -16.22
C ARG A 128 -7.59 0.24 -15.00
N TYR A 129 -7.18 1.09 -14.06
CA TYR A 129 -6.80 0.63 -12.73
C TYR A 129 -8.05 0.29 -11.91
N ARG A 130 -8.02 -0.78 -11.11
CA ARG A 130 -9.08 -1.11 -10.16
C ARG A 130 -8.48 -1.34 -8.78
N SER A 131 -8.99 -0.61 -7.80
CA SER A 131 -8.62 -0.80 -6.41
C SER A 131 -9.67 -1.63 -5.69
N ILE A 132 -9.22 -2.69 -5.02
CA ILE A 132 -10.06 -3.58 -4.21
C ILE A 132 -9.61 -3.41 -2.76
N GLY A 133 -10.50 -2.87 -1.93
CA GLY A 133 -10.26 -2.68 -0.50
C GLY A 133 -10.69 -3.89 0.30
N PHE A 134 -9.78 -4.46 1.08
CA PHE A 134 -10.10 -5.48 2.07
C PHE A 134 -10.35 -4.78 3.40
N THR A 135 -11.55 -4.97 3.95
CA THR A 135 -12.00 -4.32 5.19
C THR A 135 -12.52 -5.37 6.16
N LEU A 136 -12.52 -5.03 7.46
CA LEU A 136 -12.90 -5.96 8.50
C LEU A 136 -13.64 -5.28 9.64
N GLY A 137 -14.56 -6.00 10.27
CA GLY A 137 -15.26 -5.54 11.46
C GLY A 137 -14.36 -5.62 12.70
N HIS A 138 -14.16 -6.83 13.23
CA HIS A 138 -13.46 -7.11 14.50
C HIS A 138 -12.77 -8.47 14.49
N GLY A 139 -12.06 -8.82 15.56
CA GLY A 139 -11.44 -10.13 15.75
C GLY A 139 -10.01 -10.01 16.24
N ALA A 140 -9.08 -10.73 15.61
CA ALA A 140 -7.66 -10.59 15.88
C ALA A 140 -6.84 -10.72 14.59
N ALA A 141 -5.68 -10.07 14.56
CA ALA A 141 -4.72 -10.17 13.47
C ALA A 141 -3.34 -10.60 13.97
N SER A 142 -2.56 -11.21 13.08
CA SER A 142 -1.15 -11.52 13.34
C SER A 142 -0.29 -10.27 13.21
N LEU A 143 0.66 -10.10 14.12
CA LEU A 143 1.74 -9.10 14.06
C LEU A 143 3.09 -9.74 13.68
N GLY A 144 3.10 -11.01 13.31
CA GLY A 144 4.30 -11.82 13.11
C GLY A 144 4.39 -13.00 14.10
N PRO A 145 5.52 -13.73 14.12
CA PRO A 145 5.68 -14.97 14.88
C PRO A 145 5.26 -14.82 16.35
N GLY A 146 4.28 -15.63 16.77
CA GLY A 146 3.77 -15.68 18.14
C GLY A 146 3.03 -14.44 18.64
N ARG A 147 2.84 -13.41 17.80
CA ARG A 147 2.25 -12.13 18.22
C ARG A 147 0.93 -11.87 17.52
N THR A 148 -0.07 -11.50 18.29
CA THR A 148 -1.38 -11.09 17.78
C THR A 148 -1.81 -9.77 18.37
N VAL A 149 -2.78 -9.12 17.72
CA VAL A 149 -3.44 -7.93 18.22
C VAL A 149 -4.95 -8.13 18.15
N ALA A 150 -5.64 -7.72 19.21
CA ALA A 150 -7.09 -7.66 19.21
C ALA A 150 -7.56 -6.51 18.33
N LEU A 151 -8.51 -6.79 17.46
CA LEU A 151 -9.17 -5.82 16.59
C LEU A 151 -10.55 -5.53 17.17
N ALA A 152 -10.66 -4.41 17.87
CA ALA A 152 -11.94 -3.92 18.36
C ALA A 152 -12.90 -3.64 17.19
N ARG A 153 -14.20 -3.61 17.49
CA ARG A 153 -15.23 -3.20 16.53
C ARG A 153 -14.93 -1.79 15.99
N PRO A 154 -15.34 -1.48 14.73
CA PRO A 154 -15.11 -0.16 14.16
C PRO A 154 -15.71 0.94 15.02
N ALA A 155 -14.98 2.06 15.16
CA ALA A 155 -15.48 3.22 15.88
C ALA A 155 -16.75 3.79 15.23
N PRO A 156 -17.62 4.50 15.97
CA PRO A 156 -18.89 4.99 15.43
C PRO A 156 -18.77 5.86 14.17
N ASN A 157 -17.67 6.60 14.03
CA ASN A 157 -17.40 7.48 12.88
C ASN A 157 -16.63 6.79 11.74
N TRP A 158 -16.29 5.50 11.85
CA TRP A 158 -15.61 4.77 10.78
C TRP A 158 -16.61 4.20 9.78
N PHE A 159 -16.22 4.10 8.51
CA PHE A 159 -17.15 3.65 7.47
C PHE A 159 -17.58 2.19 7.65
N GLU A 160 -16.70 1.32 8.20
CA GLU A 160 -17.03 -0.09 8.49
C GLU A 160 -18.09 -0.24 9.58
N ARG A 161 -18.40 0.81 10.34
CA ARG A 161 -19.46 0.77 11.34
C ARG A 161 -20.80 0.34 10.69
N ARG A 162 -21.11 0.90 9.52
CA ARG A 162 -22.33 0.55 8.75
C ARG A 162 -22.27 -0.87 8.19
N PHE A 163 -21.08 -1.37 7.88
CA PHE A 163 -20.91 -2.74 7.40
C PHE A 163 -21.25 -3.77 8.49
N GLY A 164 -21.03 -3.44 9.76
CA GLY A 164 -21.40 -4.30 10.90
C GLY A 164 -22.90 -4.58 11.06
N GLU A 165 -23.76 -3.81 10.39
CA GLU A 165 -25.21 -3.98 10.43
C GLU A 165 -25.72 -4.94 9.33
N VAL A 166 -24.85 -5.30 8.40
CA VAL A 166 -25.17 -6.27 7.33
C VAL A 166 -25.12 -7.69 7.92
N GLY A 167 -26.23 -8.42 7.83
CA GLY A 167 -26.37 -9.77 8.41
C GLY A 167 -25.49 -10.87 7.80
N GLY A 168 -24.64 -10.56 6.83
CA GLY A 168 -23.71 -11.50 6.20
C GLY A 168 -22.34 -11.53 6.89
N ALA A 169 -21.77 -12.73 7.06
CA ALA A 169 -20.42 -12.90 7.64
C ALA A 169 -19.31 -12.31 6.76
N GLN A 170 -19.51 -12.31 5.45
CA GLN A 170 -18.63 -11.72 4.45
C GLN A 170 -19.44 -11.27 3.25
N PHE A 171 -19.00 -10.22 2.56
CA PHE A 171 -19.65 -9.74 1.36
C PHE A 171 -18.68 -8.98 0.46
N VAL A 172 -19.08 -8.84 -0.81
CA VAL A 172 -18.41 -7.99 -1.79
C VAL A 172 -19.36 -6.88 -2.18
N LEU A 173 -18.85 -5.65 -2.24
CA LEU A 173 -19.61 -4.46 -2.60
C LEU A 173 -18.90 -3.71 -3.73
N ASP A 174 -19.54 -3.63 -4.90
CA ASP A 174 -19.07 -2.79 -6.01
C ASP A 174 -19.56 -1.35 -5.82
N LEU A 175 -18.64 -0.46 -5.41
CA LEU A 175 -18.91 0.94 -5.09
C LEU A 175 -19.23 1.81 -6.32
N ARG A 176 -19.05 1.25 -7.51
CA ARG A 176 -19.34 1.91 -8.80
C ARG A 176 -20.78 1.68 -9.25
N SER A 177 -21.47 0.72 -8.62
CA SER A 177 -22.86 0.41 -8.96
C SER A 177 -23.75 1.64 -8.75
N PRO A 178 -24.80 1.84 -9.56
CA PRO A 178 -25.81 2.84 -9.29
C PRO A 178 -26.38 2.67 -7.87
N ALA A 179 -26.52 3.77 -7.15
CA ALA A 179 -27.04 3.77 -5.79
C ALA A 179 -27.91 5.00 -5.54
N PRO A 180 -28.88 4.93 -4.61
CA PRO A 180 -29.68 6.09 -4.21
C PRO A 180 -28.81 7.27 -3.77
N ALA A 181 -29.31 8.50 -3.98
CA ALA A 181 -28.57 9.71 -3.65
C ALA A 181 -28.03 9.78 -2.20
N PRO A 182 -28.75 9.31 -1.16
CA PRO A 182 -28.19 9.24 0.19
C PRO A 182 -26.96 8.33 0.31
N VAL A 183 -26.95 7.20 -0.41
CA VAL A 183 -25.82 6.27 -0.43
C VAL A 183 -24.63 6.88 -1.16
N ARG A 184 -24.87 7.54 -2.30
CA ARG A 184 -23.80 8.25 -3.03
C ARG A 184 -23.15 9.34 -2.18
N ARG A 185 -23.96 10.21 -1.55
CA ARG A 185 -23.45 11.23 -0.64
C ARG A 185 -22.63 10.64 0.50
N TRP A 186 -23.04 9.51 1.05
CA TRP A 186 -22.26 8.82 2.07
C TRP A 186 -20.93 8.28 1.54
N LEU A 187 -20.93 7.63 0.38
CA LEU A 187 -19.71 7.09 -0.24
C LEU A 187 -18.70 8.17 -0.61
N ASP A 188 -19.19 9.34 -1.03
CA ASP A 188 -18.40 10.49 -1.47
C ASP A 188 -17.97 11.41 -0.31
N ALA A 189 -18.50 11.21 0.90
CA ALA A 189 -18.13 11.97 2.10
C ALA A 189 -16.73 11.57 2.63
N PRO A 190 -16.05 12.45 3.39
CA PRO A 190 -14.79 12.11 4.04
C PRO A 190 -14.91 10.83 4.88
N ALA A 191 -13.98 9.91 4.65
CA ALA A 191 -13.97 8.59 5.25
C ALA A 191 -12.87 8.49 6.32
N ALA A 192 -13.17 7.74 7.38
CA ALA A 192 -12.22 7.30 8.38
C ALA A 192 -12.30 5.78 8.55
N THR A 193 -11.15 5.15 8.79
CA THR A 193 -11.04 3.72 9.12
C THR A 193 -9.88 3.49 10.08
N ARG A 194 -9.70 2.24 10.49
CA ARG A 194 -8.59 1.75 11.28
C ARG A 194 -7.25 2.09 10.61
N GLY A 195 -6.33 2.61 11.41
CA GLY A 195 -4.95 2.83 11.01
C GLY A 195 -4.11 1.54 11.05
N LEU A 196 -2.80 1.73 11.10
CA LEU A 196 -1.83 0.65 11.12
C LEU A 196 -1.75 0.05 12.53
N PRO A 197 -1.89 -1.28 12.72
CA PRO A 197 -1.87 -1.86 14.06
C PRO A 197 -0.60 -1.59 14.88
N HIS A 198 0.55 -1.37 14.21
CA HIS A 198 1.81 -1.03 14.87
C HIS A 198 1.90 0.44 15.30
N PHE A 199 0.99 1.30 14.83
CA PHE A 199 0.80 2.68 15.30
C PHE A 199 -0.17 2.76 16.50
N GLY A 200 -0.51 1.61 17.08
CA GLY A 200 -1.42 1.48 18.21
C GLY A 200 -2.87 1.18 17.79
N PRO A 201 -3.66 0.59 18.71
CA PRO A 201 -5.05 0.24 18.47
C PRO A 201 -5.96 1.46 18.20
N GLY A 202 -5.55 2.65 18.64
CA GLY A 202 -6.24 3.92 18.39
C GLY A 202 -5.89 4.60 17.07
N SER A 203 -4.97 4.05 16.28
CA SER A 203 -4.57 4.66 15.01
C SER A 203 -5.74 4.74 14.02
N THR A 204 -5.74 5.79 13.20
CA THR A 204 -6.80 6.05 12.21
C THR A 204 -6.21 6.35 10.84
N THR A 205 -6.97 6.05 9.78
CA THR A 205 -6.65 6.43 8.40
C THR A 205 -7.75 7.32 7.84
N THR A 206 -7.35 8.44 7.25
CA THR A 206 -8.19 9.49 6.65
C THR A 206 -7.56 9.99 5.35
N GLY A 207 -8.08 11.09 4.77
CA GLY A 207 -7.48 11.75 3.61
C GLY A 207 -8.16 11.47 2.26
N GLY A 208 -9.45 11.13 2.28
CA GLY A 208 -10.29 10.96 1.08
C GLY A 208 -11.66 10.38 1.42
N SER A 209 -12.36 9.87 0.41
CA SER A 209 -13.66 9.22 0.54
C SER A 209 -13.59 7.73 0.22
N LEU A 210 -14.62 6.97 0.62
CA LEU A 210 -14.69 5.53 0.33
C LEU A 210 -14.76 5.27 -1.19
N SER A 211 -15.51 6.07 -1.93
CA SER A 211 -15.61 5.99 -3.39
C SER A 211 -14.36 6.46 -4.14
N GLU A 212 -13.56 7.34 -3.53
CA GLU A 212 -12.26 7.75 -4.08
C GLU A 212 -11.23 6.64 -3.92
N TRP A 213 -11.16 6.04 -2.73
CA TRP A 213 -10.16 5.05 -2.37
C TRP A 213 -10.31 3.74 -3.11
N PHE A 214 -11.53 3.19 -3.21
CA PHE A 214 -11.76 1.85 -3.72
C PHE A 214 -12.84 1.81 -4.80
N ASP A 215 -12.69 0.91 -5.77
CA ASP A 215 -13.76 0.56 -6.71
C ASP A 215 -14.66 -0.54 -6.14
N VAL A 216 -14.07 -1.47 -5.39
CA VAL A 216 -14.73 -2.64 -4.80
C VAL A 216 -14.27 -2.84 -3.37
N ILE A 217 -15.17 -3.23 -2.47
CA ILE A 217 -14.85 -3.67 -1.13
C ILE A 217 -15.10 -5.16 -0.99
N VAL A 218 -14.14 -5.85 -0.38
CA VAL A 218 -14.32 -7.19 0.18
C VAL A 218 -14.31 -7.04 1.70
N HIS A 219 -15.43 -7.36 2.33
CA HIS A 219 -15.60 -7.19 3.77
C HIS A 219 -15.75 -8.54 4.48
N ARG A 220 -15.15 -8.66 5.67
CA ARG A 220 -15.38 -9.77 6.58
C ARG A 220 -15.67 -9.26 7.99
N GLN A 221 -16.77 -9.71 8.58
CA GLN A 221 -17.22 -9.20 9.89
C GLN A 221 -16.24 -9.55 11.02
N LYS A 222 -15.79 -10.82 11.04
CA LYS A 222 -14.89 -11.37 12.05
C LYS A 222 -13.69 -12.05 11.40
N VAL A 223 -12.49 -11.66 11.82
CA VAL A 223 -11.22 -12.23 11.35
C VAL A 223 -10.48 -12.93 12.49
N SER A 224 -9.66 -13.92 12.13
CA SER A 224 -8.72 -14.58 13.03
C SER A 224 -7.29 -14.38 12.50
N PRO A 225 -6.25 -14.55 13.35
CA PRO A 225 -4.87 -14.43 12.92
C PRO A 225 -4.55 -15.40 11.77
N ALA A 226 -3.76 -14.95 10.80
CA ALA A 226 -3.31 -15.83 9.72
C ALA A 226 -2.59 -17.07 10.27
N GLY A 227 -2.94 -18.26 9.77
CA GLY A 227 -2.42 -19.55 10.26
C GLY A 227 -3.16 -20.13 11.47
N SER A 228 -4.19 -19.45 12.00
CA SER A 228 -5.17 -20.10 12.88
C SER A 228 -6.12 -20.95 12.03
N ALA A 229 -6.18 -22.25 12.33
CA ALA A 229 -7.21 -23.17 11.79
C ALA A 229 -8.51 -23.04 12.59
#